data_AF-A0A940CRI1-F1
#
_entry.id   AF-A0A940CRI1-F1
#
_cell.length_a   1.000
_cell.length_b   1.000
_cell.length_c   1.000
_cell.angle_alpha   90.00
_cell.angle_beta   90.00
_cell.angle_gamma   90.00
#
_symmetry.space_group_name_H-M   'P 1'
#
loop_
_entity.id
_entity.type
_entity.pdbx_description
1 polymer ?
#
loop_
_entity_poly.entity_id
_entity_poly.type
_entity_poly.pdbx_seq_one_letter_code
_entity_poly.pdbx_strand_id
1 'polypeptide(L)'
;MSIFTPIFLLYPIAEIEVLARKETFVFIGFLLFLNISNFNYSSNLPLYYVFFVLPIICLIWEPVVFFFPFIASVLVIRLRHNQTTTLLSKIIICFIPALIVSMIIAANPITIEDHRILTNSLKENFGENCYMACGMLRSRSSIISQFVQNYESVTFDGLIRYPLIILIGFAPIFLLSFNSKLKAEVLFFKHFKNLLHPILLLLTPVLFLFAMGGDWGRWVNISYTFTALFYFYLLQNNLIKINLRKMTKKISFIQ
;
A
#
# COMPACT_ATOMS: atom_id res chain seq x y z
N MET A 1 -2.63 3.38 -20.66
CA MET A 1 -2.67 4.69 -20.00
C MET A 1 -2.27 4.63 -18.53
N SER A 2 -2.85 3.75 -17.68
CA SER A 2 -2.51 3.68 -16.24
C SER A 2 -1.10 3.13 -15.95
N ILE A 3 -0.57 2.21 -16.77
CA ILE A 3 0.83 1.74 -16.64
C ILE A 3 1.82 2.83 -17.09
N PHE A 4 1.38 3.73 -17.97
CA PHE A 4 2.20 4.82 -18.52
C PHE A 4 2.05 6.14 -17.75
N THR A 5 1.43 6.12 -16.56
CA THR A 5 1.37 7.32 -15.73
C THR A 5 2.79 7.73 -15.33
N PRO A 6 3.10 9.03 -15.33
CA PRO A 6 4.37 9.58 -14.88
C PRO A 6 4.86 8.97 -13.56
N ILE A 7 3.95 8.69 -12.61
CA ILE A 7 4.30 8.15 -11.29
C ILE A 7 4.86 6.73 -11.37
N PHE A 8 4.25 5.85 -12.19
CA PHE A 8 4.66 4.46 -12.28
C PHE A 8 5.97 4.28 -13.08
N LEU A 9 6.22 5.15 -14.06
CA LEU A 9 7.33 5.02 -15.00
C LEU A 9 8.49 6.00 -14.70
N LEU A 10 8.22 7.25 -14.37
CA LEU A 10 9.28 8.25 -14.11
C LEU A 10 9.88 8.11 -12.73
N TYR A 11 9.14 7.66 -11.71
CA TYR A 11 9.70 7.55 -10.36
C TYR A 11 10.86 6.53 -10.27
N PRO A 12 10.75 5.31 -10.83
CA PRO A 12 11.89 4.38 -10.86
C PRO A 12 13.02 4.79 -11.82
N ILE A 13 12.73 5.59 -12.86
CA ILE A 13 13.74 6.06 -13.83
C ILE A 13 14.50 7.29 -13.31
N ALA A 14 13.84 8.16 -12.54
CA ALA A 14 14.44 9.38 -11.98
C ALA A 14 15.35 9.09 -10.77
N GLU A 15 15.14 7.98 -10.06
CA GLU A 15 15.98 7.55 -8.95
C GLU A 15 16.40 6.08 -9.13
N ILE A 16 17.57 5.83 -9.73
CA ILE A 16 18.11 4.47 -9.93
C ILE A 16 18.34 3.75 -8.57
N GLU A 17 18.57 4.50 -7.50
CA GLU A 17 18.66 4.00 -6.12
C GLU A 17 17.35 3.39 -5.58
N VAL A 18 16.20 3.64 -6.24
CA VAL A 18 14.90 3.05 -5.88
C VAL A 18 14.86 1.55 -6.17
N LEU A 19 15.66 1.05 -7.13
CA LEU A 19 15.60 -0.36 -7.55
C LEU A 19 16.06 -1.32 -6.46
N ALA A 20 17.02 -0.91 -5.62
CA ALA A 20 17.55 -1.68 -4.48
C ALA A 20 16.85 -1.37 -3.14
N ARG A 21 15.75 -0.63 -3.16
CA ARG A 21 15.06 -0.17 -1.95
C ARG A 21 14.13 -1.25 -1.37
N LYS A 22 13.94 -1.21 -0.05
CA LYS A 22 13.12 -2.18 0.70
C LYS A 22 11.68 -2.33 0.19
N GLU A 23 11.13 -1.31 -0.48
CA GLU A 23 9.78 -1.33 -1.07
C GLU A 23 9.69 -2.17 -2.33
N THR A 24 10.79 -2.41 -3.04
CA THR A 24 10.80 -3.36 -4.16
C THR A 24 10.36 -4.75 -3.69
N PHE A 25 10.78 -5.17 -2.49
CA PHE A 25 10.31 -6.42 -1.88
C PHE A 25 8.82 -6.38 -1.54
N VAL A 26 8.29 -5.22 -1.15
CA VAL A 26 6.86 -5.04 -0.87
C VAL A 26 6.05 -5.17 -2.17
N PHE A 27 6.52 -4.57 -3.26
CA PHE A 27 5.88 -4.69 -4.58
C PHE A 27 5.92 -6.12 -5.13
N ILE A 28 7.09 -6.77 -5.05
CA ILE A 28 7.25 -8.18 -5.45
C ILE A 28 6.35 -9.07 -4.57
N GLY A 29 6.32 -8.83 -3.26
CA GLY A 29 5.46 -9.55 -2.33
C GLY A 29 3.98 -9.40 -2.71
N PHE A 30 3.52 -8.18 -2.95
CA PHE A 30 2.13 -7.96 -3.36
C PHE A 30 1.80 -8.58 -4.72
N LEU A 31 2.71 -8.51 -5.71
CA LEU A 31 2.55 -9.19 -7.00
C LEU A 31 2.43 -10.70 -6.85
N LEU A 32 3.30 -11.32 -6.05
CA LEU A 32 3.24 -12.75 -5.74
C LEU A 32 1.91 -13.10 -5.08
N PHE A 33 1.47 -12.31 -4.10
CA PHE A 33 0.18 -12.48 -3.43
C PHE A 33 -0.99 -12.43 -4.42
N LEU A 34 -1.00 -11.47 -5.35
CA LEU A 34 -2.05 -11.36 -6.37
C LEU A 34 -2.04 -12.56 -7.32
N ASN A 35 -0.85 -13.05 -7.70
CA ASN A 35 -0.72 -14.20 -8.59
C ASN A 35 -1.24 -15.49 -7.94
N ILE A 36 -0.86 -15.78 -6.70
CA ILE A 36 -1.39 -16.95 -5.96
C ILE A 36 -2.87 -16.80 -5.60
N SER A 37 -3.38 -15.56 -5.57
CA SER A 37 -4.81 -15.26 -5.36
C SER A 37 -5.64 -15.44 -6.63
N ASN A 38 -5.05 -15.88 -7.74
CA ASN A 38 -5.79 -16.24 -8.95
C ASN A 38 -6.73 -17.44 -8.67
N PHE A 39 -7.85 -17.51 -9.38
CA PHE A 39 -8.84 -18.58 -9.23
C PHE A 39 -8.31 -19.96 -9.66
N ASN A 40 -7.20 -20.01 -10.40
CA ASN A 40 -6.51 -21.24 -10.80
C ASN A 40 -5.83 -21.98 -9.64
N TYR A 41 -5.51 -21.28 -8.54
CA TYR A 41 -4.90 -21.88 -7.35
C TYR A 41 -5.94 -22.17 -6.27
N SER A 42 -5.58 -22.95 -5.24
CA SER A 42 -6.50 -23.21 -4.13
C SER A 42 -6.85 -21.94 -3.34
N SER A 43 -8.07 -21.84 -2.82
CA SER A 43 -8.52 -20.68 -2.04
C SER A 43 -7.80 -20.52 -0.69
N ASN A 44 -7.13 -21.58 -0.22
CA ASN A 44 -6.36 -21.56 1.02
C ASN A 44 -4.93 -21.04 0.83
N LEU A 45 -4.36 -21.15 -0.38
CA LEU A 45 -2.99 -20.68 -0.67
C LEU A 45 -2.76 -19.19 -0.32
N PRO A 46 -3.63 -18.24 -0.71
CA PRO A 46 -3.45 -16.84 -0.32
C PRO A 46 -3.64 -16.62 1.19
N LEU A 47 -4.39 -17.46 1.90
CA LEU A 47 -4.50 -17.38 3.36
C LEU A 47 -3.18 -17.79 4.03
N TYR A 48 -2.53 -18.85 3.56
CA TYR A 48 -1.22 -19.26 4.07
C TYR A 48 -0.14 -18.22 3.78
N TYR A 49 -0.18 -17.59 2.60
CA TYR A 49 0.71 -16.47 2.30
C TYR A 49 0.56 -15.33 3.30
N VAL A 50 -0.68 -14.91 3.59
CA VAL A 50 -0.93 -13.84 4.56
C VAL A 50 -0.52 -14.26 5.97
N PHE A 51 -0.69 -15.52 6.35
CA PHE A 51 -0.28 -16.01 7.67
C PHE A 51 1.24 -16.09 7.85
N PHE A 52 1.99 -16.57 6.85
CA PHE A 52 3.43 -16.83 6.99
C PHE A 52 4.34 -15.77 6.36
N VAL A 53 3.96 -15.22 5.20
CA VAL A 53 4.83 -14.32 4.42
C VAL A 53 4.59 -12.86 4.76
N LEU A 54 3.35 -12.44 4.97
CA LEU A 54 3.04 -11.04 5.32
C LEU A 54 3.75 -10.55 6.60
N PRO A 55 3.92 -11.34 7.68
CA PRO A 55 4.68 -10.92 8.85
C PRO A 55 6.14 -10.61 8.51
N ILE A 56 6.76 -11.39 7.60
CA ILE A 56 8.12 -11.14 7.13
C ILE A 56 8.18 -9.83 6.34
N ILE A 57 7.19 -9.57 5.49
CA ILE A 57 7.10 -8.28 4.76
C ILE A 57 6.96 -7.11 5.75
N CYS A 58 6.23 -7.28 6.86
CA CYS A 58 6.13 -6.26 7.91
C CYS A 58 7.47 -5.98 8.60
N LEU A 59 8.34 -6.98 8.73
CA LEU A 59 9.70 -6.80 9.25
C LEU A 59 10.63 -6.09 8.23
N ILE A 60 10.41 -6.28 6.94
CA ILE A 60 11.19 -5.61 5.87
C ILE A 60 10.78 -4.15 5.74
N TRP A 61 9.47 -3.88 5.78
CA TRP A 61 8.92 -2.53 5.65
C TRP A 61 7.64 -2.38 6.48
N GLU A 62 7.81 -1.77 7.64
CA GLU A 62 6.80 -1.60 8.69
C GLU A 62 5.52 -0.88 8.20
N PRO A 63 5.61 0.18 7.36
CA PRO A 63 4.44 0.87 6.81
C PRO A 63 3.50 0.02 5.95
N VAL A 64 3.87 -1.23 5.60
CA VAL A 64 2.99 -2.13 4.82
C VAL A 64 1.64 -2.37 5.50
N VAL A 65 1.56 -2.22 6.83
CA VAL A 65 0.32 -2.37 7.60
C VAL A 65 -0.82 -1.48 7.09
N PHE A 66 -0.51 -0.28 6.59
CA PHE A 66 -1.51 0.64 6.03
C PHE A 66 -2.07 0.18 4.68
N PHE A 67 -1.44 -0.80 4.03
CA PHE A 67 -1.89 -1.41 2.77
C PHE A 67 -2.62 -2.75 2.98
N PHE A 68 -2.77 -3.22 4.23
CA PHE A 68 -3.56 -4.41 4.54
C PHE A 68 -4.99 -4.40 3.99
N PRO A 69 -5.71 -3.26 3.90
CA PRO A 69 -7.04 -3.23 3.27
C PRO A 69 -7.05 -3.77 1.83
N PHE A 70 -5.98 -3.56 1.05
CA PHE A 70 -5.88 -4.13 -0.31
C PHE A 70 -5.77 -5.65 -0.27
N ILE A 71 -4.91 -6.19 0.60
CA ILE A 71 -4.73 -7.63 0.78
C ILE A 71 -6.03 -8.28 1.27
N ALA A 72 -6.67 -7.68 2.28
CA ALA A 72 -7.95 -8.14 2.81
C ALA A 72 -9.04 -8.12 1.74
N SER A 73 -9.09 -7.08 0.90
CA SER A 73 -10.07 -6.97 -0.20
C SER A 73 -9.93 -8.10 -1.22
N VAL A 74 -8.70 -8.48 -1.57
CA VAL A 74 -8.45 -9.63 -2.45
C VAL A 74 -8.95 -10.92 -1.81
N LEU A 75 -8.68 -11.14 -0.51
CA LEU A 75 -9.19 -12.31 0.21
C LEU A 75 -10.71 -12.35 0.29
N VAL A 76 -11.36 -11.20 0.57
CA VAL A 76 -12.84 -11.09 0.56
C VAL A 76 -13.40 -11.54 -0.78
N ILE A 77 -12.80 -11.09 -1.89
CA ILE A 77 -13.25 -11.45 -3.23
C ILE A 77 -12.96 -12.92 -3.55
N ARG A 78 -11.81 -13.44 -3.13
CA ARG A 78 -11.40 -14.83 -3.36
C ARG A 78 -12.28 -15.83 -2.62
N LEU A 79 -12.67 -15.48 -1.39
CA LEU A 79 -13.48 -16.31 -0.48
C LEU A 79 -14.99 -16.04 -0.61
N ARG A 80 -15.43 -15.30 -1.62
CA ARG A 80 -16.83 -14.85 -1.79
C ARG A 80 -17.92 -15.92 -1.69
N HIS A 81 -17.57 -17.18 -1.94
CA HIS A 81 -18.51 -18.30 -1.91
C HIS A 81 -18.71 -18.88 -0.49
N ASN A 82 -17.86 -18.48 0.46
CA ASN A 82 -18.01 -18.87 1.86
C ASN A 82 -19.11 -18.04 2.54
N GLN A 83 -19.70 -18.59 3.60
CA GLN A 83 -20.58 -17.83 4.48
C GLN A 83 -19.84 -16.63 5.08
N THR A 84 -20.55 -15.53 5.34
CA THR A 84 -19.92 -14.27 5.79
C THR A 84 -19.12 -14.44 7.08
N THR A 85 -19.63 -15.23 8.04
CA THR A 85 -18.95 -15.52 9.31
C THR A 85 -17.65 -16.29 9.10
N THR A 86 -17.65 -17.32 8.24
CA THR A 86 -16.47 -18.14 7.97
C THR A 86 -15.44 -17.41 7.10
N LEU A 87 -15.89 -16.52 6.22
CA LEU A 87 -15.01 -15.62 5.48
C LEU A 87 -14.28 -14.67 6.45
N LEU A 88 -15.03 -13.99 7.33
CA LEU A 88 -14.45 -13.03 8.27
C LEU A 88 -13.49 -13.71 9.26
N SER A 89 -13.84 -14.87 9.78
CA SER A 89 -12.96 -15.60 10.70
C SER A 89 -11.64 -16.01 10.05
N LYS A 90 -11.67 -16.52 8.80
CA LYS A 90 -10.45 -16.85 8.05
C LYS A 90 -9.54 -15.65 7.82
N ILE A 91 -10.12 -14.50 7.47
CA ILE A 91 -9.36 -13.26 7.29
C ILE A 91 -8.77 -12.80 8.61
N ILE A 92 -9.55 -12.73 9.68
CA ILE A 92 -9.04 -12.30 10.99
C ILE A 92 -7.87 -13.19 11.43
N ILE A 93 -8.06 -14.52 11.39
CA ILE A 93 -7.03 -15.48 11.80
C ILE A 93 -5.75 -15.35 10.98
N CYS A 94 -5.85 -15.17 9.65
CA CYS A 94 -4.64 -15.09 8.81
C CYS A 94 -3.83 -13.82 9.04
N PHE A 95 -4.45 -12.71 9.45
CA PHE A 95 -3.75 -11.45 9.73
C PHE A 95 -3.13 -11.36 11.13
N ILE A 96 -3.49 -12.24 12.08
CA ILE A 96 -2.99 -12.20 13.46
C ILE A 96 -1.46 -12.14 13.53
N PRO A 97 -0.69 -13.00 12.85
CA PRO A 97 0.77 -12.97 12.97
C PRO A 97 1.39 -11.65 12.50
N ALA A 98 0.86 -11.08 11.41
CA ALA A 98 1.36 -9.82 10.87
C ALA A 98 1.04 -8.65 11.80
N LEU A 99 -0.17 -8.62 12.37
CA LEU A 99 -0.57 -7.62 13.35
C LEU A 99 0.24 -7.70 14.65
N ILE A 100 0.55 -8.90 15.14
CA ILE A 100 1.42 -9.09 16.31
C ILE A 100 2.81 -8.51 16.03
N VAL A 101 3.41 -8.84 14.87
CA VAL A 101 4.71 -8.28 14.48
C VAL A 101 4.67 -6.75 14.41
N SER A 102 3.68 -6.18 13.74
CA SER A 102 3.53 -4.71 13.67
C SER A 102 3.37 -4.07 15.05
N MET A 103 2.64 -4.69 15.97
CA MET A 103 2.47 -4.21 17.34
C MET A 103 3.77 -4.29 18.15
N ILE A 104 4.55 -5.37 18.00
CA ILE A 104 5.86 -5.49 18.65
C ILE A 104 6.79 -4.37 18.18
N ILE A 105 6.84 -4.10 16.87
CA ILE A 105 7.68 -3.02 16.33
C ILE A 105 7.23 -1.66 16.86
N ALA A 106 5.91 -1.40 16.87
CA ALA A 106 5.36 -0.13 17.34
C ALA A 106 5.58 0.12 18.84
N ALA A 107 5.53 -0.95 19.65
CA ALA A 107 5.66 -0.87 21.11
C ALA A 107 7.12 -0.84 21.61
N ASN A 108 8.09 -1.21 20.77
CA ASN A 108 9.51 -1.27 21.13
C ASN A 108 10.34 -0.28 20.29
N PRO A 109 10.13 1.04 20.42
CA PRO A 109 10.99 2.02 19.77
C PRO A 109 12.42 1.93 20.30
N ILE A 110 13.40 2.16 19.43
CA ILE A 110 14.82 2.12 19.80
C ILE A 110 15.13 3.12 20.93
N THR A 111 15.84 2.65 21.96
CA THR A 111 16.28 3.50 23.06
C THR A 111 17.54 4.29 22.68
N ILE A 112 17.87 5.32 23.47
CA ILE A 112 19.10 6.11 23.24
C ILE A 112 20.35 5.23 23.41
N GLU A 113 20.31 4.26 24.31
CA GLU A 113 21.42 3.35 24.56
C GLU A 113 21.59 2.35 23.40
N ASP A 114 20.49 1.77 22.92
CA ASP A 114 20.51 0.88 21.75
C ASP A 114 20.97 1.62 20.49
N HIS A 115 20.58 2.88 20.33
CA HIS A 115 21.04 3.73 19.23
C HIS A 115 22.56 3.99 19.30
N ARG A 116 23.11 4.15 20.51
CA ARG A 116 24.56 4.29 20.72
C ARG A 116 25.30 3.01 20.35
N ILE A 117 24.80 1.86 20.76
CA ILE A 117 25.36 0.54 20.40
C ILE A 117 25.36 0.37 18.87
N LEU A 118 24.24 0.68 18.21
CA LEU A 118 24.12 0.64 16.75
C LEU A 118 25.15 1.56 16.08
N THR A 119 25.26 2.81 16.54
CA THR A 119 26.17 3.81 15.97
C THR A 119 27.63 3.38 16.11
N ASN A 120 28.02 2.83 17.26
CA ASN A 120 29.36 2.31 17.48
C ASN A 120 29.64 1.11 16.59
N SER A 121 28.69 0.18 16.46
CA SER A 121 28.82 -0.98 15.58
C SER A 121 28.99 -0.58 14.11
N LEU A 122 28.24 0.41 13.62
CA LEU A 122 28.40 0.94 12.25
C LEU A 122 29.80 1.53 12.03
N LYS A 123 30.29 2.29 13.00
CA LYS A 123 31.60 2.93 12.92
C LYS A 123 32.75 1.93 12.99
N GLU A 124 32.67 0.96 13.90
CA GLU A 124 33.74 -0.02 14.15
C GLU A 124 33.80 -1.12 13.09
N ASN A 125 32.64 -1.64 12.65
CA ASN A 125 32.59 -2.78 11.74
C ASN A 125 32.53 -2.37 10.26
N PHE A 126 31.99 -1.20 9.95
CA PHE A 126 31.76 -0.74 8.56
C PHE A 126 32.44 0.60 8.24
N GLY A 127 33.02 1.29 9.22
CA GLY A 127 33.64 2.61 9.02
C GLY A 127 32.62 3.73 8.74
N GLU A 128 31.33 3.48 8.97
CA GLU A 128 30.23 4.38 8.59
C GLU A 128 29.76 5.22 9.77
N ASN A 129 29.57 6.52 9.54
CA ASN A 129 28.98 7.41 10.54
C ASN A 129 27.45 7.34 10.47
N CYS A 130 26.78 7.36 11.62
CA CYS A 130 25.32 7.41 11.66
C CYS A 130 24.82 8.84 11.36
N TYR A 131 24.34 9.09 10.15
CA TYR A 131 23.79 10.38 9.70
C TYR A 131 22.35 10.25 9.15
N MET A 132 21.69 11.39 8.88
CA MET A 132 20.32 11.48 8.33
C MET A 132 19.32 10.51 8.99
N ALA A 133 18.82 9.49 8.26
CA ALA A 133 17.81 8.56 8.75
C ALA A 133 18.28 7.78 9.97
N CYS A 134 19.57 7.39 10.02
CA CYS A 134 20.16 6.73 11.18
C CYS A 134 20.19 7.68 12.39
N GLY A 135 20.55 8.94 12.19
CA GLY A 135 20.53 9.95 13.26
C GLY A 135 19.10 10.26 13.74
N MET A 136 18.13 10.24 12.83
CA MET A 136 16.72 10.46 13.15
C MET A 136 16.14 9.36 14.04
N LEU A 137 16.68 8.14 14.05
CA LEU A 137 16.25 7.08 14.97
C LEU A 137 16.36 7.51 16.43
N ARG A 138 17.28 8.41 16.77
CA ARG A 138 17.42 8.93 18.14
C ARG A 138 16.28 9.87 18.56
N SER A 139 15.78 10.69 17.63
CA SER A 139 14.80 11.76 17.90
C SER A 139 13.40 11.48 17.35
N ARG A 140 13.25 10.48 16.48
CA ARG A 140 12.03 10.14 15.72
C ARG A 140 11.73 8.64 15.77
N SER A 141 11.99 7.97 16.89
CA SER A 141 11.76 6.52 17.01
C SER A 141 10.29 6.15 17.25
N SER A 142 9.49 7.04 17.83
CA SER A 142 8.08 6.76 18.16
C SER A 142 7.12 7.29 17.10
N ILE A 143 5.97 6.64 16.96
CA ILE A 143 4.89 7.07 16.04
C ILE A 143 4.49 8.53 16.29
N ILE A 144 4.37 8.94 17.55
CA ILE A 144 3.96 10.31 17.93
C ILE A 144 5.03 11.32 17.50
N SER A 145 6.31 11.01 17.75
CA SER A 145 7.41 11.92 17.38
C SER A 145 7.49 12.16 15.86
N GLN A 146 7.11 11.16 15.07
CA GLN A 146 7.02 11.27 13.61
C GLN A 146 5.94 12.28 13.19
N PHE A 147 4.75 12.24 13.81
CA PHE A 147 3.69 13.23 13.53
C PHE A 147 4.07 14.66 13.93
N VAL A 148 4.56 14.84 15.16
CA VAL A 148 4.79 16.19 15.73
C VAL A 148 5.80 16.97 14.90
N GLN A 149 6.92 16.34 14.54
CA GLN A 149 7.94 17.02 13.74
C GLN A 149 7.55 17.17 12.27
N ASN A 150 6.73 16.26 11.73
CA ASN A 150 6.26 16.41 10.36
C ASN A 150 5.22 17.54 10.26
N TYR A 151 4.37 17.73 11.27
CA TYR A 151 3.38 18.82 11.33
C TYR A 151 4.02 20.21 11.19
N GLU A 152 5.18 20.45 11.81
CA GLU A 152 5.92 21.71 11.67
C GLU A 152 6.53 21.89 10.27
N SER A 153 6.90 20.78 9.61
CA SER A 153 7.49 20.78 8.26
C SER A 153 6.47 20.73 7.12
N VAL A 154 5.20 20.41 7.40
CA VAL A 154 4.07 20.50 6.46
C VAL A 154 3.77 21.98 6.24
N THR A 155 4.67 22.62 5.49
CA THR A 155 4.50 23.95 4.95
C THR A 155 3.32 23.97 3.98
N PHE A 156 2.76 25.17 3.76
CA PHE A 156 1.62 25.41 2.88
C PHE A 156 1.81 24.81 1.46
N ASP A 157 3.05 24.70 0.98
CA ASP A 157 3.39 24.13 -0.33
C ASP A 157 3.05 22.63 -0.41
N GLY A 158 3.28 21.86 0.64
CA GLY A 158 2.96 20.43 0.69
C GLY A 158 1.45 20.14 0.63
N LEU A 159 0.64 20.99 1.29
CA LEU A 159 -0.82 20.84 1.33
C LEU A 159 -1.50 21.13 -0.01
N ILE A 160 -0.85 21.85 -0.92
CA ILE A 160 -1.39 22.13 -2.26
C ILE A 160 -0.79 21.17 -3.29
N ARG A 161 0.55 21.05 -3.28
CA ARG A 161 1.29 20.30 -4.31
C ARG A 161 0.97 18.82 -4.33
N TYR A 162 0.95 18.15 -3.18
CA TYR A 162 0.78 16.70 -3.16
C TYR A 162 -0.65 16.23 -3.43
N PRO A 163 -1.71 16.91 -2.94
CA PRO A 163 -3.06 16.59 -3.39
C PRO A 163 -3.25 16.75 -4.90
N LEU A 164 -2.63 17.76 -5.52
CA LEU A 164 -2.59 17.91 -6.99
C LEU A 164 -1.88 16.74 -7.67
N ILE A 165 -0.73 16.31 -7.16
CA ILE A 165 0.00 15.14 -7.68
C ILE A 165 -0.84 13.87 -7.56
N ILE A 166 -1.50 13.65 -6.42
CA ILE A 166 -2.40 12.50 -6.22
C ILE A 166 -3.57 12.59 -7.20
N LEU A 167 -4.20 13.76 -7.35
CA LEU A 167 -5.35 13.95 -8.22
C LEU A 167 -4.99 13.68 -9.68
N ILE A 168 -3.92 14.29 -10.19
CA ILE A 168 -3.46 14.12 -11.58
C ILE A 168 -2.93 12.71 -11.80
N GLY A 169 -2.14 12.20 -10.87
CA GLY A 169 -1.51 10.89 -10.93
C GLY A 169 -2.49 9.72 -10.90
N PHE A 170 -3.48 9.79 -10.01
CA PHE A 170 -4.51 8.76 -9.89
C PHE A 170 -5.69 8.99 -10.85
N ALA A 171 -5.78 10.12 -11.55
CA ALA A 171 -6.89 10.41 -12.47
C ALA A 171 -7.20 9.25 -13.43
N PRO A 172 -6.21 8.59 -14.09
CA PRO A 172 -6.52 7.47 -15.00
C PRO A 172 -7.14 6.27 -14.27
N ILE A 173 -6.58 5.88 -13.12
CA ILE A 173 -7.07 4.72 -12.37
C ILE A 173 -8.42 5.02 -11.71
N PHE A 174 -8.64 6.24 -11.23
CA PHE A 174 -9.91 6.69 -10.68
C PHE A 174 -11.00 6.78 -11.74
N LEU A 175 -10.69 7.26 -12.93
CA LEU A 175 -11.65 7.29 -14.04
C LEU A 175 -12.04 5.87 -14.47
N LEU A 176 -11.09 4.94 -14.55
CA LEU A 176 -11.37 3.52 -14.80
C LEU A 176 -12.24 2.91 -13.68
N SER A 177 -11.91 3.20 -12.42
CA SER A 177 -12.61 2.69 -11.25
C SER A 177 -14.03 3.26 -11.14
N PHE A 178 -14.25 4.50 -11.55
CA PHE A 178 -15.57 5.12 -11.61
C PHE A 178 -16.47 4.46 -12.66
N ASN A 179 -15.89 3.99 -13.77
CA ASN A 179 -16.62 3.36 -14.87
C ASN A 179 -16.64 1.83 -14.81
N SER A 180 -16.18 1.24 -13.71
CA SER A 180 -16.18 -0.21 -13.48
C SER A 180 -16.95 -0.57 -12.21
N LYS A 181 -17.59 -1.74 -12.24
CA LYS A 181 -18.31 -2.32 -11.10
C LYS A 181 -17.85 -3.75 -10.87
N LEU A 182 -17.72 -4.17 -9.62
CA LEU A 182 -17.48 -5.57 -9.28
C LEU A 182 -18.69 -6.41 -9.68
N LYS A 183 -18.47 -7.56 -10.33
CA LYS A 183 -19.55 -8.48 -10.74
C LYS A 183 -20.16 -9.21 -9.55
N ALA A 184 -19.35 -9.48 -8.53
CA ALA A 184 -19.78 -10.17 -7.32
C ALA A 184 -20.28 -9.17 -6.27
N GLU A 185 -21.39 -9.50 -5.62
CA GLU A 185 -21.91 -8.72 -4.50
C GLU A 185 -21.43 -9.34 -3.18
N VAL A 186 -20.32 -8.82 -2.65
CA VAL A 186 -19.62 -9.40 -1.50
C VAL A 186 -19.33 -8.32 -0.46
N LEU A 187 -19.73 -8.56 0.79
CA LEU A 187 -19.38 -7.73 1.95
C LEU A 187 -19.61 -6.23 1.68
N PHE A 188 -18.64 -5.35 1.95
CA PHE A 188 -18.83 -3.91 1.74
C PHE A 188 -18.95 -3.53 0.24
N PHE A 189 -18.39 -4.32 -0.69
CA PHE A 189 -18.45 -4.03 -2.13
C PHE A 189 -19.89 -3.99 -2.66
N LYS A 190 -20.83 -4.72 -2.05
CA LYS A 190 -22.24 -4.74 -2.46
C LYS A 190 -22.94 -3.38 -2.32
N HIS A 191 -22.43 -2.51 -1.45
CA HIS A 191 -23.04 -1.20 -1.19
C HIS A 191 -22.62 -0.12 -2.20
N PHE A 192 -21.65 -0.42 -3.08
CA PHE A 192 -21.08 0.57 -3.99
C PHE A 192 -21.52 0.36 -5.44
N LYS A 193 -21.89 1.46 -6.10
CA LYS A 193 -22.30 1.46 -7.52
C LYS A 193 -21.11 1.31 -8.48
N ASN A 194 -19.93 1.75 -8.08
CA ASN A 194 -18.68 1.71 -8.83
C ASN A 194 -17.51 1.29 -7.93
N LEU A 195 -16.35 1.01 -8.52
CA LEU A 195 -15.14 0.62 -7.80
C LEU A 195 -14.35 1.80 -7.21
N LEU A 196 -14.63 3.03 -7.62
CA LEU A 196 -13.92 4.21 -7.11
C LEU A 196 -14.05 4.33 -5.59
N HIS A 197 -15.28 4.28 -5.06
CA HIS A 197 -15.50 4.46 -3.63
C HIS A 197 -14.88 3.34 -2.77
N PRO A 198 -14.99 2.05 -3.13
CA PRO A 198 -14.21 0.99 -2.49
C PRO A 198 -12.71 1.29 -2.49
N ILE A 199 -12.11 1.66 -3.63
CA ILE A 199 -10.67 1.95 -3.71
C ILE A 199 -10.27 3.13 -2.82
N LEU A 200 -11.08 4.19 -2.79
CA LEU A 200 -10.83 5.32 -1.88
C LEU A 200 -10.89 4.88 -0.41
N LEU A 201 -11.82 3.99 -0.05
CA LEU A 201 -11.89 3.40 1.29
C LEU A 201 -10.60 2.62 1.63
N LEU A 202 -10.07 1.83 0.68
CA LEU A 202 -8.82 1.07 0.88
C LEU A 202 -7.60 1.98 1.05
N LEU A 203 -7.61 3.16 0.45
CA LEU A 203 -6.55 4.15 0.57
C LEU A 203 -6.64 4.98 1.85
N THR A 204 -7.74 4.93 2.61
CA THR A 204 -7.91 5.75 3.81
C THR A 204 -6.79 5.56 4.85
N PRO A 205 -6.28 4.35 5.14
CA PRO A 205 -5.23 4.22 6.16
C PRO A 205 -3.89 4.80 5.69
N VAL A 206 -3.67 4.88 4.37
CA VAL A 206 -2.47 5.51 3.79
C VAL A 206 -2.42 7.01 4.09
N LEU A 207 -3.55 7.66 4.36
CA LEU A 207 -3.57 9.06 4.78
C LEU A 207 -2.80 9.29 6.09
N PHE A 208 -2.79 8.30 6.99
CA PHE A 208 -1.96 8.37 8.19
C PHE A 208 -0.47 8.33 7.86
N LEU A 209 -0.06 7.57 6.84
CA LEU A 209 1.33 7.60 6.36
C LEU A 209 1.68 9.01 5.93
N PHE A 210 0.92 9.60 5.00
CA PHE A 210 1.18 10.98 4.53
C PHE A 210 1.32 12.01 5.66
N ALA A 211 0.57 11.84 6.74
CA ALA A 211 0.69 12.70 7.92
C ALA A 211 1.97 12.42 8.76
N MET A 212 2.41 11.16 8.85
CA MET A 212 3.55 10.74 9.67
C MET A 212 4.94 11.07 9.08
N GLY A 213 5.08 11.34 7.79
CA GLY A 213 6.43 11.54 7.23
C GLY A 213 6.53 12.41 6.00
N GLY A 214 7.78 12.78 5.72
CA GLY A 214 8.10 13.83 4.77
C GLY A 214 8.28 13.34 3.33
N ASP A 215 8.46 12.04 3.10
CA ASP A 215 8.70 11.48 1.77
C ASP A 215 7.38 11.11 1.06
N TRP A 216 6.60 12.13 0.72
CA TRP A 216 5.30 11.97 0.09
C TRP A 216 5.41 11.37 -1.32
N GLY A 217 6.47 11.69 -2.08
CA GLY A 217 6.66 11.17 -3.43
C GLY A 217 6.71 9.65 -3.47
N ARG A 218 7.51 9.06 -2.56
CA ARG A 218 7.61 7.61 -2.37
C ARG A 218 6.26 6.97 -2.03
N TRP A 219 5.54 7.55 -1.07
CA TRP A 219 4.27 6.97 -0.61
C TRP A 219 3.14 7.10 -1.62
N VAL A 220 3.11 8.20 -2.39
CA VAL A 220 2.22 8.34 -3.55
C VAL A 220 2.50 7.23 -4.57
N ASN A 221 3.77 6.94 -4.88
CA ASN A 221 4.13 5.88 -5.81
C ASN A 221 3.70 4.49 -5.33
N ILE A 222 3.96 4.15 -4.06
CA ILE A 222 3.55 2.85 -3.48
C ILE A 222 2.03 2.71 -3.54
N SER A 223 1.31 3.76 -3.15
CA SER A 223 -0.16 3.77 -3.13
C SER A 223 -0.76 3.63 -4.53
N TYR A 224 -0.15 4.30 -5.51
CA TYR A 224 -0.54 4.16 -6.90
C TYR A 224 -0.31 2.73 -7.40
N THR A 225 0.85 2.17 -7.11
CA THR A 225 1.24 0.81 -7.50
C THR A 225 0.28 -0.23 -6.93
N PHE A 226 -0.03 -0.17 -5.62
CA PHE A 226 -1.01 -1.05 -4.99
C PHE A 226 -2.40 -0.92 -5.63
N THR A 227 -2.84 0.30 -5.89
CA THR A 227 -4.15 0.57 -6.52
C THR A 227 -4.21 0.03 -7.95
N ALA A 228 -3.17 0.27 -8.74
CA ALA A 228 -3.08 -0.19 -10.12
C ALA A 228 -3.04 -1.73 -10.19
N LEU A 229 -2.17 -2.37 -9.39
CA LEU A 229 -2.06 -3.82 -9.34
C LEU A 229 -3.35 -4.49 -8.86
N PHE A 230 -4.01 -3.93 -7.84
CA PHE A 230 -5.32 -4.40 -7.41
C PHE A 230 -6.35 -4.33 -8.54
N TYR A 231 -6.44 -3.19 -9.24
CA TYR A 231 -7.34 -3.04 -10.38
C TYR A 231 -7.04 -4.05 -11.50
N PHE A 232 -5.77 -4.26 -11.83
CA PHE A 232 -5.35 -5.23 -12.85
C PHE A 232 -5.66 -6.67 -12.45
N TYR A 233 -5.46 -7.04 -11.18
CA TYR A 233 -5.88 -8.34 -10.66
C TYR A 233 -7.38 -8.57 -10.89
N LEU A 234 -8.22 -7.57 -10.60
CA LEU A 234 -9.66 -7.66 -10.83
C LEU A 234 -10.00 -7.84 -12.32
N LEU A 235 -9.29 -7.12 -13.19
CA LEU A 235 -9.47 -7.21 -14.64
C LEU A 235 -9.05 -8.59 -15.18
N GLN A 236 -7.86 -9.06 -14.81
CA GLN A 236 -7.28 -10.33 -15.27
C GLN A 236 -8.15 -11.53 -14.89
N ASN A 237 -8.77 -11.49 -13.70
CA ASN A 237 -9.67 -12.54 -13.22
C ASN A 237 -11.14 -12.34 -13.69
N ASN A 238 -11.39 -11.41 -14.61
CA ASN A 238 -12.71 -11.10 -15.15
C ASN A 238 -13.76 -10.77 -14.06
N LEU A 239 -13.33 -10.14 -12.97
CA LEU A 239 -14.16 -9.85 -11.79
C LEU A 239 -14.95 -8.56 -11.92
N ILE A 240 -14.65 -7.73 -12.93
CA ILE A 240 -15.23 -6.40 -13.11
C ILE A 240 -16.00 -6.29 -14.42
N LYS A 241 -17.09 -5.52 -14.39
CA LYS A 241 -17.82 -5.08 -15.57
C LYS A 241 -17.45 -3.64 -15.86
N ILE A 242 -16.86 -3.39 -17.02
CA ILE A 242 -16.43 -2.06 -17.46
C ILE A 242 -17.46 -1.49 -18.42
N ASN A 243 -17.96 -0.28 -18.14
CA ASN A 243 -18.84 0.43 -19.06
C ASN A 243 -18.01 1.24 -20.08
N LEU A 244 -17.45 0.55 -21.08
CA LEU A 244 -16.62 1.16 -22.12
C LEU A 244 -17.38 2.23 -22.92
N ARG A 245 -18.69 2.05 -23.13
CA ARG A 245 -19.55 2.96 -23.92
C ARG A 245 -19.69 4.35 -23.31
N LYS A 246 -19.62 4.44 -21.97
CA LYS A 246 -19.65 5.71 -21.23
C LYS A 246 -18.30 6.42 -21.27
N MET A 247 -17.20 5.67 -21.36
CA MET A 247 -15.85 6.23 -21.46
C MET A 247 -15.59 6.81 -22.85
N THR A 248 -15.91 6.07 -23.92
CA THR A 248 -15.73 6.58 -25.29
C THR A 248 -16.55 7.84 -25.56
N LYS A 249 -17.82 7.90 -25.10
CA LYS A 249 -18.64 9.12 -25.22
C LYS A 249 -18.10 10.34 -24.46
N LYS A 250 -17.38 10.15 -23.35
CA LYS A 250 -16.80 11.25 -22.57
C LYS A 250 -15.47 11.74 -23.17
N ILE A 251 -14.68 10.82 -23.73
CA ILE A 251 -13.40 11.15 -24.38
C ILE A 251 -13.66 11.84 -25.73
N SER A 252 -14.67 11.41 -26.48
CA SER A 252 -15.08 12.05 -27.74
C SER A 252 -15.72 13.44 -27.56
N PHE A 253 -15.99 13.87 -26.32
CA PHE A 253 -16.51 15.21 -26.01
C PHE A 253 -15.37 16.18 -25.62
N ILE A 254 -14.14 15.66 -25.48
CA ILE A 254 -12.93 16.40 -25.12
C ILE A 254 -11.99 16.54 -26.34
N GLN A 255 -12.24 15.79 -27.43
CA GLN A 255 -11.71 16.06 -28.77
C GLN A 255 -12.62 17.04 -29.49
#